data_AF-A0A1G9N8J0-F1
#
_entry.id   AF-A0A1G9N8J0-F1
#
_cell.length_a   1.000
_cell.length_b   1.000
_cell.length_c   1.000
_cell.angle_alpha   90.00
_cell.angle_beta   90.00
_cell.angle_gamma   90.00
#
_symmetry.space_group_name_H-M   'P 1'
#
loop_
_entity.id
_entity.type
_entity.pdbx_description
1 polymer ?
#
loop_
_entity_poly.entity_id
_entity_poly.type
_entity_poly.pdbx_seq_one_letter_code
_entity_poly.pdbx_strand_id
1 'polypeptide(L)' 'MAKLAQPKCPLRPGDPCSLCVPGANGPHDCQTVRLVMEDPELREMLQAKKAEWRALQSAS' A
#
# COMPACT_ATOMS: atom_id res chain seq x y z
N MET A 1 -20.91 -16.20 5.52
CA MET A 1 -20.29 -14.89 5.77
C MET A 1 -19.44 -14.55 4.55
N ALA A 2 -19.76 -13.48 3.81
CA ALA A 2 -18.96 -13.08 2.65
C ALA A 2 -17.56 -12.63 3.12
N LYS A 3 -16.51 -13.10 2.46
CA LYS A 3 -15.13 -12.66 2.73
C LYS A 3 -15.02 -11.21 2.28
N LEU A 4 -15.14 -10.26 3.21
CA LEU A 4 -14.89 -8.84 2.93
C LEU A 4 -13.47 -8.72 2.37
N ALA A 5 -13.32 -8.03 1.24
CA ALA A 5 -12.01 -7.78 0.64
C ALA A 5 -11.15 -7.02 1.67
N GLN A 6 -10.11 -7.67 2.18
CA GLN A 6 -9.27 -7.06 3.20
C GLN A 6 -8.42 -5.96 2.55
N PRO A 7 -8.46 -4.72 3.07
CA PRO A 7 -7.66 -3.64 2.51
C PRO A 7 -6.17 -3.97 2.62
N LYS A 8 -5.42 -3.64 1.57
CA LYS A 8 -3.96 -3.83 1.49
C LYS A 8 -3.21 -2.53 1.74
N CYS A 9 -1.98 -2.62 2.23
CA CYS A 9 -1.12 -1.46 2.41
C CYS A 9 -0.59 -0.96 1.05
N PRO A 10 -0.84 0.30 0.64
CA PRO A 10 -0.37 0.80 -0.65
C PRO A 10 1.17 0.91 -0.76
N LEU A 11 1.85 1.03 0.39
CA LEU A 11 3.30 1.20 0.49
C LEU A 11 4.05 -0.13 0.64
N ARG A 12 3.37 -1.19 1.08
CA ARG A 12 3.94 -2.52 1.34
C ARG A 12 3.16 -3.58 0.57
N PRO A 13 3.50 -3.83 -0.71
CA PRO A 13 2.82 -4.83 -1.53
C PRO A 13 2.78 -6.21 -0.85
N GLY A 14 1.62 -6.86 -0.88
CA GLY A 14 1.37 -8.16 -0.22
C GLY A 14 0.77 -8.03 1.19
N ASP A 15 1.18 -7.01 1.95
CA ASP A 15 0.78 -6.84 3.34
C ASP A 15 -0.65 -6.29 3.49
N PRO A 16 -1.45 -6.83 4.43
CA PRO A 16 -2.73 -6.22 4.80
C PRO A 16 -2.51 -4.85 5.46
N CYS A 17 -3.54 -4.00 5.41
CA CYS A 17 -3.54 -2.77 6.19
C CYS A 17 -3.55 -3.11 7.69
N SER A 18 -2.62 -2.53 8.46
CA SER A 18 -2.49 -2.80 9.89
C SER A 18 -3.19 -1.77 10.78
N LEU A 19 -3.89 -0.78 10.20
CA LEU A 19 -4.57 0.30 10.93
C LEU A 19 -3.64 0.99 11.94
N CYS A 20 -2.45 1.38 11.47
CA CYS A 20 -1.35 1.83 12.35
C CYS A 20 -1.64 3.08 13.18
N VAL A 21 -2.71 3.83 12.88
CA VAL A 21 -3.08 5.06 13.58
C VAL A 21 -4.47 4.91 14.23
N PRO A 22 -4.70 5.48 15.43
CA PRO A 22 -5.99 5.39 16.11
C PRO A 22 -7.14 5.92 15.25
N GLY A 23 -8.23 5.16 15.19
CA GLY A 23 -9.43 5.54 14.44
C GLY A 23 -9.38 5.30 12.93
N ALA A 24 -8.28 4.75 12.39
CA ALA A 24 -8.21 4.39 10.98
C ALA A 24 -9.17 3.24 10.64
N ASN A 25 -9.84 3.37 9.50
CA ASN A 25 -10.68 2.34 8.88
C ASN A 25 -10.08 1.83 7.56
N GLY A 26 -8.96 2.41 7.12
CA GLY A 26 -8.21 1.89 5.98
C GLY A 26 -7.06 2.79 5.52
N PRO A 27 -6.49 2.50 4.33
CA PRO A 27 -5.36 3.24 3.80
C PRO A 27 -5.61 4.72 3.51
N HIS A 28 -6.88 5.12 3.32
CA HIS A 28 -7.26 6.51 3.08
C HIS A 28 -7.05 7.41 4.31
N ASP A 29 -7.06 6.83 5.52
CA ASP A 29 -6.78 7.55 6.77
C ASP A 29 -5.27 7.65 7.06
N CYS A 30 -4.43 6.98 6.27
CA CYS A 30 -2.99 6.92 6.52
C CYS A 30 -2.27 8.17 6.00
N GLN A 31 -1.82 9.02 6.93
CA GLN A 31 -1.06 10.22 6.62
C GLN A 31 0.20 9.95 5.79
N THR A 32 0.91 8.85 6.03
CA THR A 32 2.10 8.48 5.22
C THR A 32 1.73 8.12 3.78
N VAL A 33 0.63 7.40 3.57
CA VAL A 33 0.14 7.12 2.22
C VAL A 33 -0.17 8.43 1.51
N ARG A 34 -0.85 9.37 2.19
CA ARG A 34 -1.15 10.69 1.63
C ARG A 34 0.11 11.44 1.18
N LEU A 35 1.13 11.55 2.05
CA LEU A 35 2.38 12.26 1.72
C LEU A 35 3.10 11.65 0.51
N VAL A 36 3.21 10.32 0.46
CA VAL A 36 3.86 9.63 -0.66
C VAL A 36 3.10 9.82 -1.97
N MET A 37 1.77 9.90 -1.92
CA MET A 37 0.94 10.05 -3.11
C MET A 37 0.89 11.50 -3.62
N GLU A 38 1.06 12.48 -2.73
CA GLU A 38 1.10 13.92 -3.06
C GLU A 38 2.47 14.34 -3.63
N ASP A 39 3.56 13.68 -3.22
CA ASP A 39 4.91 13.95 -3.71
C ASP A 39 5.20 13.17 -5.01
N PRO A 40 5.51 13.85 -6.14
CA PRO A 40 5.74 13.19 -7.41
C PRO A 40 6.92 12.21 -7.41
N GLU A 41 8.02 12.56 -6.74
CA GLU A 41 9.24 11.74 -6.71
C GLU A 41 8.98 10.49 -5.87
N LEU A 42 8.38 10.65 -4.69
CA LEU A 42 8.03 9.50 -3.83
C LEU A 42 7.02 8.58 -4.51
N ARG A 43 6.07 9.15 -5.26
CA ARG A 43 5.10 8.37 -6.03
C ARG A 43 5.79 7.55 -7.12
N GLU A 44 6.75 8.12 -7.83
CA GLU A 44 7.55 7.40 -8.84
C GLU A 44 8.35 6.26 -8.21
N MET A 45 9.06 6.54 -7.10
CA MET A 45 9.78 5.52 -6.34
C MET A 45 8.87 4.38 -5.88
N LEU A 46 7.64 4.69 -5.45
CA LEU A 46 6.65 3.68 -5.07
C LEU A 46 6.25 2.81 -6.27
N GLN A 47 6.08 3.39 -7.46
CA GLN A 47 5.76 2.61 -8.66
C GLN A 47 6.90 1.68 -9.07
N ALA A 48 8.16 2.15 -8.98
CA ALA A 48 9.34 1.32 -9.24
C ALA A 48 9.37 0.10 -8.29
N LYS A 49 9.23 0.33 -6.97
CA LYS A 49 9.15 -0.75 -5.96
C LYS A 49 8.01 -1.73 -6.22
N LYS A 50 6.84 -1.25 -6.68
CA LYS A 50 5.70 -2.11 -7.06
C LYS A 50 5.97 -2.93 -8.31
N ALA A 51 6.72 -2.39 -9.28
CA ALA A 51 7.13 -3.13 -10.46
C ALA A 51 8.12 -4.25 -10.10
N GLU A 52 9.14 -3.92 -9.30
CA GLU A 52 10.11 -4.89 -8.75
C GLU A 52 9.42 -6.04 -8.01
N TRP A 53 8.50 -5.71 -7.08
CA TRP A 53 7.76 -6.73 -6.34
C TRP A 53 6.95 -7.64 -7.27
N ARG A 54 6.28 -7.09 -8.27
CA ARG A 54 5.51 -7.89 -9.26
C ARG A 54 6.41 -8.80 -10.08
N ALA A 55 7.59 -8.31 -10.50
CA ALA A 55 8.56 -9.10 -11.25
C ALA A 55 9.07 -10.30 -10.42
N LEU A 56 9.37 -10.08 -9.13
CA LEU A 56 9.77 -11.14 -8.21
C LEU A 56 8.66 -12.19 -8.02
N GLN A 57 7.40 -11.76 -7.92
CA GLN A 57 6.27 -12.69 -7.78
C GLN A 57 6.01 -13.49 -9.06
N SER A 58 6.24 -12.93 -10.25
CA SER A 58 6.07 -13.68 -11.51
C SER A 58 7.19 -14.70 -11.80
N ALA A 59 8.33 -14.57 -11.13
CA ALA A 59 9.46 -15.48 -11.26
C ALA A 59 9.42 -16.64 -10.25
N SER A 60 8.43 -16.64 -9.34
CA SER A 60 8.20 -17.68 -8.32
C SER A 60 7.02 -18.56 -8.71
#